data_AF-X1IES9-F1
#
_entry.id   AF-X1IES9-F1
#
_cell.length_a   1.000
_cell.length_b   1.000
_cell.length_c   1.000
_cell.angle_alpha   90.00
_cell.angle_beta   90.00
_cell.angle_gamma   90.00
#
_symmetry.space_group_name_H-M   'P 1'
#
loop_
_entity.id
_entity.type
_entity.pdbx_description
1 polymer ?
#
loop_
_entity_poly.entity_id
_entity_poly.type
_entity_poly.pdbx_seq_one_letter_code
_entity_poly.pdbx_strand_id
1 'polypeptide(L)'
;SLEKGTYSSAGRVTIGEYFGRWLKDYVQSNLSPRTTEGYEYICNHYFLPCLGNIKLSGLKPEHLQHYYSEKLSSGLSAQTVRHHHACVHRALQTAVEWGLLARNPADAVKPPRVQAPEIQTWDEGDIAVFLEATRQTPYYALFHTALFTGMRRSELLALRWCDLDLLLCQLYVTRSLHVLKGGQVVIRQPKSAKGKRMIALSPLTVSVLREHQEKQMLERTMLGKSLMDNDLVFNNIEGKPLLPNTVTHAWIKLVRCSGLKPIR
;
A
#
# COMPACT_ATOMS: atom_id res chain seq x y z
N SER A 1 24.13 34.05 -32.66
CA SER A 1 25.12 33.47 -31.75
C SER A 1 24.58 33.37 -30.35
N LEU A 2 24.52 32.14 -29.83
CA LEU A 2 24.83 31.71 -28.44
C LEU A 2 24.13 30.37 -28.18
N GLU A 3 24.65 29.31 -28.80
CA GLU A 3 24.50 27.95 -28.27
C GLU A 3 25.30 27.89 -26.96
N LYS A 4 24.62 27.93 -25.82
CA LYS A 4 25.24 27.56 -24.54
C LYS A 4 25.16 26.05 -24.39
N GLY A 5 26.24 25.39 -24.79
CA GLY A 5 26.48 23.98 -24.59
C GLY A 5 26.65 23.63 -23.12
N THR A 6 25.77 22.74 -22.64
CA THR A 6 25.98 21.92 -21.43
C THR A 6 25.35 20.52 -21.57
N TYR A 7 25.08 20.02 -22.77
CA TYR A 7 24.51 18.68 -23.01
C TYR A 7 25.56 17.70 -23.54
N SER A 8 26.52 17.26 -22.73
CA SER A 8 27.62 16.41 -23.23
C SER A 8 27.60 14.93 -22.82
N SER A 9 26.73 14.48 -21.90
CA SER A 9 26.66 13.04 -21.52
C SER A 9 25.37 12.31 -21.92
N ALA A 10 24.25 13.03 -22.09
CA ALA A 10 22.94 12.43 -22.39
C ALA A 10 22.80 11.83 -23.81
N GLY A 11 23.68 12.18 -24.73
CA GLY A 11 23.71 11.63 -26.10
C GLY A 11 24.20 10.18 -26.18
N ARG A 12 24.82 9.67 -25.12
CA ARG A 12 25.42 8.32 -25.07
C ARG A 12 24.68 7.36 -24.14
N VAL A 13 24.06 7.87 -23.07
CA VAL A 13 23.38 7.04 -22.06
C VAL A 13 22.03 6.56 -22.59
N THR A 14 21.77 5.26 -22.46
CA THR A 14 20.49 4.63 -22.74
C THR A 14 19.49 4.81 -21.60
N ILE A 15 18.20 4.64 -21.90
CA ILE A 15 17.15 4.63 -20.87
C ILE A 15 17.43 3.55 -19.83
N GLY A 16 17.86 2.36 -20.25
CA GLY A 16 18.20 1.25 -19.36
C GLY A 16 19.30 1.60 -18.37
N GLU A 17 20.41 2.14 -18.85
CA GLU A 17 21.52 2.57 -17.98
C GLU A 17 21.10 3.67 -17.01
N TYR A 18 20.34 4.67 -17.49
CA TYR A 18 19.86 5.76 -16.65
C TYR A 18 18.90 5.27 -15.57
N PHE A 19 17.88 4.50 -15.94
CA PHE A 19 16.88 4.00 -14.99
C PHE A 19 17.50 3.02 -14.00
N GLY A 20 18.46 2.19 -14.41
CA GLY A 20 19.20 1.32 -13.49
C GLY A 20 19.94 2.11 -12.40
N ARG A 21 20.65 3.17 -12.80
CA ARG A 21 21.27 4.11 -11.85
C ARG A 21 20.25 4.83 -10.98
N TRP A 22 19.18 5.33 -11.57
CA TRP A 22 18.13 6.03 -10.84
C TRP A 22 17.46 5.14 -9.79
N LEU A 23 17.18 3.88 -10.12
CA LEU A 23 16.64 2.90 -9.17
C LEU A 23 17.61 2.66 -8.01
N LYS A 24 18.90 2.45 -8.31
CA LYS A 24 19.93 2.18 -7.31
C LYS A 24 20.23 3.39 -6.42
N ASP A 25 20.52 4.54 -7.02
CA ASP A 25 21.13 5.66 -6.31
C ASP A 25 20.07 6.59 -5.69
N TYR A 26 18.92 6.75 -6.36
CA TYR A 26 17.85 7.65 -5.90
C TYR A 26 16.71 6.89 -5.22
N VAL A 27 16.12 5.89 -5.89
CA VAL A 27 14.89 5.25 -5.41
C VAL A 27 15.11 4.50 -4.10
N GLN A 28 16.19 3.70 -3.98
CA GLN A 28 16.48 2.95 -2.75
C GLN A 28 16.71 3.86 -1.54
N SER A 29 17.35 5.01 -1.74
CA SER A 29 17.72 5.94 -0.65
C SER A 29 16.57 6.86 -0.23
N ASN A 30 15.71 7.26 -1.18
CA ASN A 30 14.76 8.35 -0.96
C ASN A 30 13.30 7.89 -0.84
N LEU A 31 12.96 6.68 -1.31
CA LEU A 31 11.57 6.20 -1.32
C LEU A 31 11.32 5.13 -0.26
N SER A 32 10.05 4.98 0.13
CA SER A 32 9.66 3.88 1.02
C SER A 32 9.80 2.54 0.30
N PRO A 33 10.13 1.43 1.02
CA PRO A 33 10.38 0.13 0.39
C PRO A 33 9.26 -0.34 -0.55
N ARG A 34 7.99 -0.15 -0.19
CA ARG A 34 6.87 -0.49 -1.07
C ARG A 34 6.82 0.32 -2.36
N THR A 35 7.24 1.58 -2.31
CA THR A 35 7.36 2.43 -3.51
C THR A 35 8.53 1.97 -4.37
N THR A 36 9.67 1.65 -3.73
CA THR A 36 10.84 1.06 -4.40
C THR A 36 10.48 -0.22 -5.14
N GLU A 37 9.82 -1.17 -4.48
CA GLU A 37 9.34 -2.42 -5.09
C GLU A 37 8.41 -2.17 -6.28
N GLY A 38 7.47 -1.23 -6.14
CA GLY A 38 6.56 -0.88 -7.23
C GLY A 38 7.29 -0.28 -8.43
N TYR A 39 8.26 0.60 -8.19
CA TYR A 39 9.05 1.23 -9.25
C TYR A 39 9.96 0.20 -9.93
N GLU A 40 10.71 -0.59 -9.17
CA GLU A 40 11.53 -1.68 -9.70
C GLU A 40 10.69 -2.66 -10.52
N TYR A 41 9.50 -3.02 -10.05
CA TYR A 41 8.62 -3.94 -10.77
C TYR A 41 8.17 -3.35 -12.11
N ILE A 42 7.67 -2.12 -12.12
CA ILE A 42 7.25 -1.41 -13.35
C ILE A 42 8.43 -1.28 -14.32
N CYS A 43 9.59 -0.84 -13.83
CA CYS A 43 10.77 -0.61 -14.65
C CYS A 43 11.28 -1.92 -15.26
N ASN A 44 11.57 -2.92 -14.43
CA ASN A 44 12.27 -4.12 -14.86
C ASN A 44 11.38 -5.09 -15.65
N HIS A 45 10.08 -5.19 -15.33
CA HIS A 45 9.19 -6.15 -15.99
C HIS A 45 8.44 -5.57 -17.19
N TYR A 46 8.26 -4.24 -17.25
CA TYR A 46 7.44 -3.63 -18.30
C TYR A 46 8.16 -2.56 -19.10
N PHE A 47 8.71 -1.54 -18.45
CA PHE A 47 9.20 -0.35 -19.16
C PHE A 47 10.53 -0.60 -19.89
N LEU A 48 11.52 -1.13 -19.18
CA LEU A 48 12.87 -1.36 -19.72
C LEU A 48 12.93 -2.43 -20.81
N PRO A 49 12.18 -3.55 -20.76
CA PRO A 49 12.11 -4.49 -21.87
C PRO A 49 11.64 -3.87 -23.20
N CYS A 50 10.81 -2.82 -23.14
CA CYS A 50 10.27 -2.17 -24.34
C CYS A 50 11.14 -1.00 -24.83
N LEU A 51 11.62 -0.16 -23.91
CA LEU A 51 12.23 1.13 -24.26
C LEU A 51 13.68 1.29 -23.76
N GLY A 52 14.22 0.32 -23.01
CA GLY A 52 15.53 0.43 -22.36
C GLY A 52 16.69 0.68 -23.32
N ASN A 53 16.64 0.15 -24.54
CA ASN A 53 17.71 0.28 -25.54
C ASN A 53 17.72 1.65 -26.26
N ILE A 54 16.69 2.47 -26.08
CA ILE A 54 16.62 3.80 -26.68
C ILE A 54 17.58 4.72 -25.91
N LYS A 55 18.29 5.61 -26.62
CA LYS A 55 19.07 6.67 -26.00
C LYS A 55 18.15 7.59 -25.19
N LEU A 56 18.57 8.01 -24.00
CA LEU A 56 17.75 8.87 -23.13
C LEU A 56 17.31 10.16 -23.84
N SER A 57 18.24 10.80 -24.56
CA SER A 57 17.98 11.98 -25.41
C SER A 57 17.09 11.72 -26.63
N GLY A 58 16.95 10.46 -27.05
CA GLY A 58 16.10 10.02 -28.15
C GLY A 58 14.69 9.62 -27.73
N LEU A 59 14.35 9.67 -26.43
CA LEU A 59 13.00 9.37 -25.96
C LEU A 59 12.02 10.47 -26.38
N LYS A 60 11.05 10.10 -27.21
CA LYS A 60 9.99 11.01 -27.66
C LYS A 60 8.65 10.69 -27.00
N PRO A 61 7.73 11.67 -26.91
CA PRO A 61 6.36 11.45 -26.41
C PRO A 61 5.64 10.29 -27.09
N GLU A 62 5.85 10.07 -28.40
CA GLU A 62 5.18 9.02 -29.16
C GLU A 62 5.58 7.61 -28.68
N HIS A 63 6.82 7.42 -28.21
CA HIS A 63 7.25 6.14 -27.64
C HIS A 63 6.49 5.82 -26.35
N LEU A 64 6.27 6.83 -25.50
CA LEU A 64 5.53 6.67 -24.24
C LEU A 64 4.05 6.44 -24.51
N GLN A 65 3.46 7.16 -25.46
CA GLN A 65 2.07 6.95 -25.88
C GLN A 65 1.86 5.54 -26.43
N HIS A 66 2.75 5.07 -27.30
CA HIS A 66 2.70 3.71 -27.84
C HIS A 66 2.82 2.66 -26.73
N TYR A 67 3.77 2.84 -25.81
CA TYR A 67 3.93 1.97 -24.64
C TYR A 67 2.64 1.90 -23.79
N TYR A 68 2.00 3.04 -23.49
CA TYR A 68 0.76 3.04 -22.71
C TYR A 68 -0.39 2.36 -23.45
N SER A 69 -0.53 2.61 -24.76
CA SER A 69 -1.53 1.94 -25.60
C SER A 69 -1.33 0.43 -25.65
N GLU A 70 -0.08 -0.03 -25.80
CA GLU A 70 0.24 -1.46 -25.78
C GLU A 70 -0.12 -2.08 -24.43
N LYS A 71 0.24 -1.45 -23.30
CA LYS A 71 -0.09 -1.98 -21.97
C LYS A 71 -1.58 -2.05 -21.68
N LEU A 72 -2.38 -1.13 -22.20
CA LEU A 72 -3.83 -1.26 -22.16
C LEU A 72 -4.30 -2.46 -23.00
N SER A 73 -3.77 -2.62 -24.21
CA SER A 73 -4.16 -3.71 -25.10
C SER A 73 -3.74 -5.10 -24.60
N SER A 74 -2.66 -5.20 -23.83
CA SER A 74 -2.23 -6.43 -23.15
C SER A 74 -2.95 -6.70 -21.82
N GLY A 75 -3.98 -5.93 -21.48
CA GLY A 75 -4.90 -6.20 -20.39
C GLY A 75 -4.60 -5.50 -19.07
N LEU A 76 -3.62 -4.58 -19.00
CA LEU A 76 -3.45 -3.76 -17.80
C LEU A 76 -4.57 -2.73 -17.67
N SER A 77 -5.05 -2.54 -16.44
CA SER A 77 -6.05 -1.52 -16.16
C SER A 77 -5.50 -0.10 -16.39
N ALA A 78 -6.40 0.85 -16.70
CA ALA A 78 -6.04 2.27 -16.80
C ALA A 78 -5.32 2.80 -15.54
N GLN A 79 -5.71 2.33 -14.35
CA GLN A 79 -5.06 2.69 -13.09
C GLN A 79 -3.62 2.18 -13.04
N THR A 80 -3.38 0.94 -13.47
CA THR A 80 -2.04 0.36 -13.56
C THR A 80 -1.16 1.13 -14.54
N VAL A 81 -1.67 1.46 -15.73
CA VAL A 81 -0.93 2.26 -16.71
C VAL A 81 -0.65 3.68 -16.19
N ARG A 82 -1.56 4.28 -15.42
CA ARG A 82 -1.31 5.55 -14.73
C ARG A 82 -0.18 5.44 -13.69
N HIS A 83 -0.06 4.32 -12.99
CA HIS A 83 1.10 4.06 -12.12
C HIS A 83 2.40 3.95 -12.91
N HIS A 84 2.38 3.32 -14.09
CA HIS A 84 3.54 3.28 -14.97
C HIS A 84 3.94 4.70 -15.39
N HIS A 85 2.98 5.51 -15.82
CA HIS A 85 3.21 6.91 -16.17
C HIS A 85 3.81 7.70 -15.00
N ALA A 86 3.28 7.59 -13.79
CA ALA A 86 3.80 8.30 -12.62
C ALA A 86 5.26 7.90 -12.30
N CYS A 87 5.59 6.61 -12.39
CA CYS A 87 6.96 6.12 -12.20
C CYS A 87 7.92 6.69 -13.26
N VAL A 88 7.57 6.53 -14.54
CA VAL A 88 8.37 7.00 -15.68
C VAL A 88 8.52 8.52 -15.65
N HIS A 89 7.45 9.24 -15.40
CA HIS A 89 7.46 10.70 -15.25
C HIS A 89 8.43 11.13 -14.16
N ARG A 90 8.39 10.51 -12.96
CA ARG A 90 9.31 10.87 -11.87
C ARG A 90 10.76 10.56 -12.20
N ALA A 91 11.03 9.44 -12.88
CA ALA A 91 12.37 9.10 -13.34
C ALA A 91 12.90 10.14 -14.34
N LEU A 92 12.11 10.50 -15.36
CA LEU A 92 12.50 11.49 -16.36
C LEU A 92 12.59 12.90 -15.79
N GLN A 93 11.75 13.24 -14.81
CA GLN A 93 11.84 14.50 -14.08
C GLN A 93 13.17 14.59 -13.31
N THR A 94 13.58 13.50 -12.66
CA THR A 94 14.88 13.41 -12.00
C THR A 94 16.03 13.58 -13.02
N ALA A 95 15.86 13.11 -14.25
CA ALA A 95 16.85 13.29 -15.32
C ALA A 95 16.99 14.76 -15.73
N VAL A 96 15.87 15.50 -15.75
CA VAL A 96 15.88 16.96 -15.98
C VAL A 96 16.56 17.68 -14.82
N GLU A 97 16.21 17.33 -13.57
CA GLU A 97 16.83 17.87 -12.36
C GLU A 97 18.35 17.63 -12.34
N TRP A 98 18.83 16.51 -12.89
CA TRP A 98 20.25 16.18 -13.01
C TRP A 98 20.92 16.72 -14.28
N GLY A 99 20.22 17.50 -15.10
CA GLY A 99 20.76 18.08 -16.33
C GLY A 99 20.99 17.09 -17.48
N LEU A 100 20.48 15.86 -17.38
CA LEU A 100 20.55 14.85 -18.44
C LEU A 100 19.51 15.09 -19.54
N LEU A 101 18.40 15.74 -19.22
CA LEU A 101 17.36 16.12 -20.18
C LEU A 101 17.04 17.60 -20.07
N ALA A 102 16.73 18.23 -21.21
CA ALA A 102 16.27 19.62 -21.24
C ALA A 102 14.82 19.78 -20.75
N ARG A 103 13.99 18.79 -21.04
CA ARG A 103 12.57 18.74 -20.69
C ARG A 103 12.16 17.29 -20.47
N ASN A 104 11.08 17.07 -19.74
CA ASN A 104 10.55 15.74 -19.51
C ASN A 104 9.60 15.34 -20.67
N PRO A 105 9.94 14.32 -21.48
CA PRO A 105 9.08 13.87 -22.58
C PRO A 105 7.69 13.40 -22.12
N ALA A 106 7.56 12.97 -20.86
CA ALA A 106 6.28 12.50 -20.33
C ALA A 106 5.27 13.64 -20.11
N ASP A 107 5.69 14.90 -20.00
CA ASP A 107 4.78 16.04 -19.84
C ASP A 107 3.86 16.24 -21.07
N ALA A 108 4.30 15.80 -22.24
CA ALA A 108 3.55 15.89 -23.49
C ALA A 108 2.59 14.70 -23.71
N VAL A 109 2.52 13.75 -22.76
CA VAL A 109 1.70 12.53 -22.88
C VAL A 109 0.66 12.48 -21.78
N LYS A 110 -0.60 12.31 -22.16
CA LYS A 110 -1.71 12.18 -21.21
C LYS A 110 -1.91 10.70 -20.87
N PRO A 111 -1.76 10.29 -19.60
CA PRO A 111 -2.05 8.91 -19.22
C PRO A 111 -3.55 8.61 -19.37
N PRO A 112 -3.93 7.32 -19.45
CA PRO A 112 -5.33 6.92 -19.58
C PRO A 112 -6.21 7.49 -18.46
N ARG A 113 -7.43 7.89 -18.81
CA ARG A 113 -8.41 8.35 -17.83
C ARG A 113 -8.89 7.17 -17.01
N VAL A 114 -8.74 7.27 -15.70
CA VAL A 114 -9.29 6.29 -14.76
C VAL A 114 -10.70 6.74 -14.41
N GLN A 115 -11.68 5.89 -14.70
CA GLN A 115 -13.03 6.09 -14.19
C GLN A 115 -13.04 5.65 -12.73
N ALA A 116 -13.56 6.50 -11.84
CA ALA A 116 -13.75 6.12 -10.45
C ALA A 116 -14.85 5.06 -10.43
N PRO A 117 -14.58 3.83 -9.93
CA PRO A 117 -15.63 2.86 -9.75
C PRO A 117 -16.64 3.40 -8.72
N GLU A 118 -17.91 3.06 -8.92
CA GLU A 118 -18.94 3.33 -7.92
C GLU A 118 -18.58 2.59 -6.62
N ILE A 119 -18.56 3.31 -5.50
CA ILE A 119 -18.23 2.74 -4.20
C ILE A 119 -19.48 2.06 -3.67
N GLN A 120 -19.46 0.73 -3.58
CA GLN A 120 -20.49 -0.02 -2.89
C GLN A 120 -20.25 0.05 -1.38
N THR A 121 -21.33 0.30 -0.63
CA THR A 121 -21.33 0.37 0.83
C THR A 121 -22.35 -0.61 1.39
N TRP A 122 -22.10 -1.08 2.61
CA TRP A 122 -23.10 -1.79 3.41
C TRP A 122 -23.94 -0.81 4.21
N ASP A 123 -25.18 -1.17 4.45
CA ASP A 123 -26.02 -0.53 5.45
C ASP A 123 -25.85 -1.19 6.84
N GLU A 124 -26.60 -0.71 7.83
CA GLU A 124 -26.55 -1.24 9.20
C GLU A 124 -26.98 -2.70 9.30
N GLY A 125 -27.94 -3.12 8.45
CA GLY A 125 -28.44 -4.50 8.41
C GLY A 125 -27.38 -5.46 7.86
N ASP A 126 -26.73 -5.08 6.76
CA ASP A 126 -25.60 -5.82 6.18
C ASP A 126 -24.46 -5.98 7.20
N ILE A 127 -24.12 -4.91 7.94
CA ILE A 127 -23.10 -4.94 8.99
C ILE A 127 -23.49 -5.95 10.09
N ALA A 128 -24.74 -5.94 10.55
CA ALA A 128 -25.21 -6.86 11.58
C ALA A 128 -25.13 -8.33 11.11
N VAL A 129 -25.58 -8.62 9.89
CA VAL A 129 -25.49 -9.96 9.28
C VAL A 129 -24.04 -10.42 9.18
N PHE A 130 -23.12 -9.55 8.77
CA PHE A 130 -21.71 -9.87 8.67
C PHE A 130 -21.08 -10.15 10.04
N LEU A 131 -21.35 -9.29 11.03
CA LEU A 131 -20.79 -9.44 12.37
C LEU A 131 -21.28 -10.73 13.04
N GLU A 132 -22.55 -11.10 12.87
CA GLU A 132 -23.06 -12.35 13.40
C GLU A 132 -22.40 -13.57 12.74
N ALA A 133 -22.24 -13.55 11.41
CA ALA A 133 -21.56 -14.62 10.68
C ALA A 133 -20.07 -14.77 11.05
N THR A 134 -19.44 -13.70 11.54
CA THR A 134 -18.02 -13.71 11.94
C THR A 134 -17.80 -13.97 13.43
N ARG A 135 -18.86 -14.00 14.25
CA ARG A 135 -18.80 -14.06 15.72
C ARG A 135 -17.94 -15.19 16.28
N GLN A 136 -17.99 -16.36 15.65
CA GLN A 136 -17.24 -17.55 16.08
C GLN A 136 -15.85 -17.67 15.41
N THR A 137 -15.44 -16.67 14.64
CA THR A 137 -14.16 -16.67 13.93
C THR A 137 -13.10 -15.89 14.71
N PRO A 138 -11.80 -16.19 14.52
CA PRO A 138 -10.72 -15.39 15.13
C PRO A 138 -10.64 -13.95 14.59
N TYR A 139 -11.43 -13.61 13.56
CA TYR A 139 -11.41 -12.28 12.92
C TYR A 139 -12.51 -11.34 13.44
N TYR A 140 -13.41 -11.80 14.32
CA TYR A 140 -14.54 -11.00 14.80
C TYR A 140 -14.11 -9.64 15.34
N ALA A 141 -13.23 -9.63 16.35
CA ALA A 141 -12.78 -8.38 16.98
C ALA A 141 -12.06 -7.45 16.00
N LEU A 142 -11.29 -8.00 15.06
CA LEU A 142 -10.61 -7.24 14.01
C LEU A 142 -11.62 -6.56 13.09
N PHE A 143 -12.61 -7.29 12.59
CA PHE A 143 -13.60 -6.73 11.66
C PHE A 143 -14.59 -5.81 12.35
N HIS A 144 -15.02 -6.11 13.57
CA HIS A 144 -15.79 -5.20 14.41
C HIS A 144 -15.05 -3.87 14.57
N THR A 145 -13.78 -3.93 14.99
CA THR A 145 -12.97 -2.71 15.16
C THR A 145 -12.83 -1.97 13.82
N ALA A 146 -12.62 -2.67 12.71
CA ALA A 146 -12.52 -2.05 11.38
C ALA A 146 -13.80 -1.27 11.01
N LEU A 147 -14.96 -1.89 11.18
CA LEU A 147 -16.26 -1.32 10.81
C LEU A 147 -16.62 -0.11 11.67
N PHE A 148 -16.33 -0.15 12.98
CA PHE A 148 -16.69 0.92 13.90
C PHE A 148 -15.65 2.03 14.05
N THR A 149 -14.44 1.87 13.52
CA THR A 149 -13.38 2.89 13.57
C THR A 149 -12.98 3.44 12.21
N GLY A 150 -13.32 2.75 11.12
CA GLY A 150 -12.88 3.10 9.77
C GLY A 150 -11.36 3.05 9.57
N MET A 151 -10.63 2.37 10.47
CA MET A 151 -9.18 2.26 10.36
C MET A 151 -8.76 1.48 9.11
N ARG A 152 -7.64 1.90 8.53
CA ARG A 152 -7.07 1.16 7.40
C ARG A 152 -6.58 -0.19 7.88
N ARG A 153 -6.69 -1.22 7.03
CA ARG A 153 -6.19 -2.57 7.33
C ARG A 153 -4.76 -2.59 7.85
N SER A 154 -3.83 -1.83 7.25
CA SER A 154 -2.45 -1.78 7.72
C SER A 154 -2.30 -1.18 9.13
N GLU A 155 -3.18 -0.26 9.50
CA GLU A 155 -3.20 0.37 10.83
C GLU A 155 -3.71 -0.63 11.88
N LEU A 156 -4.83 -1.32 11.60
CA LEU A 156 -5.37 -2.37 12.48
C LEU A 156 -4.35 -3.46 12.75
N LEU A 157 -3.69 -3.96 11.70
CA LEU A 157 -2.69 -5.04 11.82
C LEU A 157 -1.41 -4.63 12.54
N ALA A 158 -1.22 -3.34 12.80
CA ALA A 158 -0.09 -2.82 13.56
C ALA A 158 -0.48 -2.35 14.97
N LEU A 159 -1.76 -2.44 15.33
CA LEU A 159 -2.29 -1.97 16.61
C LEU A 159 -1.74 -2.83 17.75
N ARG A 160 -1.27 -2.19 18.81
CA ARG A 160 -0.78 -2.83 20.03
C ARG A 160 -1.69 -2.51 21.22
N TRP A 161 -1.62 -3.33 22.26
CA TRP A 161 -2.40 -3.08 23.48
C TRP A 161 -2.05 -1.73 24.13
N CYS A 162 -0.80 -1.29 24.05
CA CYS A 162 -0.36 0.04 24.50
C CYS A 162 -0.93 1.22 23.70
N ASP A 163 -1.54 0.97 22.54
CA ASP A 163 -2.23 2.01 21.75
C ASP A 163 -3.71 2.16 22.15
N LEU A 164 -4.20 1.33 23.08
CA LEU A 164 -5.60 1.29 23.51
C LEU A 164 -5.71 1.75 24.97
N ASP A 165 -6.52 2.77 25.20
CA ASP A 165 -7.00 3.10 26.53
C ASP A 165 -8.48 2.69 26.62
N LEU A 166 -8.71 1.46 27.09
CA LEU A 166 -10.05 0.89 27.23
C LEU A 166 -10.82 1.43 28.44
N LEU A 167 -10.19 2.25 29.28
CA LEU A 167 -10.86 2.96 30.38
C LEU A 167 -11.41 4.30 29.87
N LEU A 168 -10.61 5.03 29.10
CA LEU A 168 -10.99 6.29 28.49
C LEU A 168 -11.71 6.13 27.14
N CYS A 169 -11.90 4.89 26.67
CA CYS A 169 -12.50 4.55 25.38
C CYS A 169 -11.77 5.20 24.20
N GLN A 170 -10.43 5.08 24.16
CA GLN A 170 -9.59 5.73 23.15
C GLN A 170 -8.66 4.73 22.46
N LEU A 171 -8.45 4.94 21.16
CA LEU A 171 -7.50 4.21 20.34
C LEU A 171 -6.56 5.19 19.64
N TYR A 172 -5.26 4.93 19.71
CA TYR A 172 -4.22 5.75 19.09
C TYR A 172 -3.64 5.08 17.84
N VAL A 173 -3.92 5.64 16.66
CA VAL A 173 -3.34 5.15 15.41
C VAL A 173 -1.94 5.74 15.26
N THR A 174 -0.89 4.96 15.57
CA THR A 174 0.49 5.46 15.57
C THR A 174 1.40 4.79 14.53
N ARG A 175 0.95 3.70 13.91
CA ARG A 175 1.76 2.85 13.02
C ARG A 175 0.94 2.12 11.98
N SER A 176 1.64 1.55 11.00
CA SER A 176 1.07 0.72 9.94
C SER A 176 2.01 -0.45 9.62
N LEU A 177 1.41 -1.60 9.37
CA LEU A 177 2.08 -2.84 9.00
C LEU A 177 2.05 -3.00 7.49
N HIS A 178 3.23 -3.29 6.93
CA HIS A 178 3.41 -3.63 5.53
C HIS A 178 4.17 -4.94 5.42
N VAL A 179 3.85 -5.72 4.40
CA VAL A 179 4.62 -6.90 4.00
C VAL A 179 5.32 -6.55 2.69
N LEU A 180 6.64 -6.73 2.70
CA LEU A 180 7.54 -6.52 1.57
C LEU A 180 7.75 -7.82 0.80
N LYS A 181 8.39 -7.73 -0.36
CA LYS A 181 8.82 -8.89 -1.16
C LYS A 181 9.67 -9.82 -0.30
N GLY A 182 9.42 -11.13 -0.43
CA GLY A 182 10.07 -12.15 0.40
C GLY A 182 9.43 -12.37 1.77
N GLY A 183 8.30 -11.71 2.07
CA GLY A 183 7.52 -11.95 3.29
C GLY A 183 7.98 -11.17 4.52
N GLN A 184 8.94 -10.26 4.37
CA GLN A 184 9.41 -9.42 5.47
C GLN A 184 8.29 -8.51 5.96
N VAL A 185 7.95 -8.61 7.24
CA VAL A 185 6.98 -7.74 7.90
C VAL A 185 7.69 -6.50 8.42
N VAL A 186 7.16 -5.33 8.06
CA VAL A 186 7.72 -4.04 8.42
C VAL A 186 6.62 -3.16 9.02
N ILE A 187 6.81 -2.77 10.29
CA ILE A 187 5.92 -1.87 11.00
C ILE A 187 6.58 -0.49 11.05
N ARG A 188 5.90 0.54 10.57
CA ARG A 188 6.43 1.91 10.51
C ARG A 188 5.42 2.92 11.02
N GLN A 189 5.93 4.04 11.53
CA GLN A 189 5.10 5.21 11.80
C GLN A 189 4.65 5.86 10.47
N PRO A 190 3.47 6.51 10.44
CA PRO A 190 3.03 7.28 9.29
C PRO A 190 4.08 8.32 8.87
N LYS A 191 4.18 8.56 7.55
CA LYS A 191 5.13 9.54 6.98
C LYS A 191 4.87 10.99 7.43
N SER A 192 3.68 11.30 7.94
CA SER A 192 3.30 12.64 8.38
C SER A 192 2.68 12.61 9.77
N ALA A 193 2.83 13.71 10.52
CA ALA A 193 2.19 13.89 11.83
C ALA A 193 0.65 13.75 11.75
N LYS A 194 0.04 14.20 10.64
CA LYS A 194 -1.40 14.03 10.35
C LYS A 194 -1.84 12.55 10.30
N GLY A 195 -0.92 11.62 10.07
CA GLY A 195 -1.22 10.20 10.10
C GLY A 195 -1.41 9.64 11.51
N LYS A 196 -0.93 10.35 12.54
CA LYS A 196 -1.16 10.02 13.95
C LYS A 196 -2.48 10.64 14.39
N ARG A 197 -3.42 9.82 14.87
CA ARG A 197 -4.74 10.29 15.31
C ARG A 197 -5.27 9.45 16.47
N MET A 198 -6.11 10.06 17.29
CA MET A 198 -6.92 9.37 18.28
C MET A 198 -8.31 9.11 17.67
N ILE A 199 -8.87 7.93 17.94
CA ILE A 199 -10.22 7.53 17.58
C ILE A 199 -10.95 7.19 18.88
N ALA A 200 -12.10 7.83 19.12
CA ALA A 200 -12.97 7.47 20.22
C ALA A 200 -13.64 6.12 19.93
N LEU A 201 -13.67 5.25 20.93
CA LEU A 201 -14.28 3.93 20.86
C LEU A 201 -15.70 3.99 21.44
N SER A 202 -16.63 3.32 20.78
CA SER A 202 -17.96 3.08 21.35
C SER A 202 -17.85 2.11 22.54
N PRO A 203 -18.78 2.16 23.52
CA PRO A 203 -18.82 1.19 24.62
C PRO A 203 -18.84 -0.26 24.12
N LEU A 204 -19.58 -0.52 23.04
CA LEU A 204 -19.64 -1.85 22.41
C LEU A 204 -18.26 -2.29 21.89
N THR A 205 -17.53 -1.42 21.19
CA THR A 205 -16.17 -1.75 20.70
C THR A 205 -15.22 -2.01 21.87
N VAL A 206 -15.34 -1.26 22.96
CA VAL A 206 -14.55 -1.52 24.18
C VAL A 206 -14.86 -2.90 24.75
N SER A 207 -16.13 -3.28 24.87
CA SER A 207 -16.53 -4.61 25.34
C SER A 207 -15.94 -5.73 24.47
N VAL A 208 -16.04 -5.60 23.14
CA VAL A 208 -15.48 -6.56 22.18
C VAL A 208 -13.95 -6.67 22.32
N LEU A 209 -13.26 -5.54 22.48
CA LEU A 209 -11.81 -5.53 22.65
C LEU A 209 -11.38 -6.13 24.00
N ARG A 210 -12.15 -5.95 25.07
CA ARG A 210 -11.88 -6.58 26.39
C ARG A 210 -12.03 -8.09 26.32
N GLU A 211 -13.13 -8.59 25.74
CA GLU A 211 -13.34 -10.03 25.54
C GLU A 211 -12.20 -10.65 24.70
N HIS A 212 -11.78 -9.94 23.65
CA HIS A 212 -10.64 -10.35 22.84
C HIS A 212 -9.31 -10.35 23.63
N GLN A 213 -9.10 -9.37 24.52
CA GLN A 213 -7.93 -9.31 25.40
C GLN A 213 -7.89 -10.50 26.36
N GLU A 214 -9.01 -10.81 27.01
CA GLU A 214 -9.15 -11.94 27.94
C GLU A 214 -8.87 -13.27 27.25
N LYS A 215 -9.43 -13.47 26.05
CA LYS A 215 -9.15 -14.65 25.23
C LYS A 215 -7.66 -14.78 24.90
N GLN A 216 -7.02 -13.68 24.48
CA GLN A 216 -5.57 -13.69 24.22
C GLN A 216 -4.75 -13.98 25.48
N MET A 217 -5.12 -13.41 26.62
CA MET A 217 -4.47 -13.70 27.90
C MET A 217 -4.52 -15.19 28.20
N LEU A 218 -5.71 -15.81 28.08
CA LEU A 218 -5.88 -17.26 28.30
C LEU A 218 -5.02 -18.09 27.34
N GLU A 219 -5.06 -17.79 26.04
CA GLU A 219 -4.25 -18.47 25.01
C GLU A 219 -2.74 -18.36 25.32
N ARG A 220 -2.27 -17.17 25.73
CA ARG A 220 -0.87 -16.95 26.11
C ARG A 220 -0.49 -17.72 27.37
N THR A 221 -1.35 -17.71 28.39
CA THR A 221 -1.13 -18.44 29.64
C THR A 221 -1.03 -19.94 29.39
N MET A 222 -1.89 -20.50 28.53
CA MET A 222 -1.82 -21.91 28.11
C MET A 222 -0.50 -22.26 27.41
N LEU A 223 0.16 -21.29 26.78
CA LEU A 223 1.48 -21.41 26.16
C LEU A 223 2.64 -21.05 27.10
N GLY A 224 2.38 -20.83 28.40
CA GLY A 224 3.38 -20.44 29.39
C GLY A 224 3.93 -19.02 29.19
N LYS A 225 3.17 -18.15 28.52
CA LYS A 225 3.55 -16.75 28.22
C LYS A 225 2.59 -15.77 28.89
N SER A 226 3.05 -14.55 29.09
CA SER A 226 2.20 -13.42 29.50
C SER A 226 1.85 -12.54 28.29
N LEU A 227 0.69 -11.89 28.35
CA LEU A 227 0.33 -10.82 27.42
C LEU A 227 1.02 -9.53 27.87
N MET A 228 1.69 -8.86 26.95
CA MET A 228 2.44 -7.62 27.20
C MET A 228 1.78 -6.45 26.47
N ASP A 229 1.95 -5.22 26.96
CA ASP A 229 1.36 -4.04 26.33
C ASP A 229 1.85 -3.82 24.88
N ASN A 230 3.07 -4.25 24.57
CA ASN A 230 3.64 -4.16 23.22
C ASN A 230 3.19 -5.28 22.28
N ASP A 231 2.43 -6.27 22.75
CA ASP A 231 1.84 -7.29 21.90
C ASP A 231 0.81 -6.66 20.94
N LEU A 232 0.71 -7.25 19.74
CA LEU A 232 -0.29 -6.85 18.77
C LEU A 232 -1.68 -7.26 19.24
N VAL A 233 -2.64 -6.35 19.11
CA VAL A 233 -4.06 -6.62 19.41
C VAL A 233 -4.57 -7.73 18.50
N PHE A 234 -4.21 -7.70 17.22
CA PHE A 234 -4.62 -8.73 16.25
C PHE A 234 -3.39 -9.52 15.78
N ASN A 235 -3.22 -10.70 16.35
CA ASN A 235 -2.12 -11.61 16.08
C ASN A 235 -2.66 -13.03 15.83
N ASN A 236 -1.79 -13.93 15.38
CA ASN A 236 -2.08 -15.36 15.41
C ASN A 236 -1.77 -15.94 16.81
N ILE A 237 -2.09 -17.21 17.02
CA ILE A 237 -1.87 -17.90 18.30
C ILE A 237 -0.41 -17.87 18.80
N GLU A 238 0.57 -17.71 17.90
CA GLU A 238 1.99 -17.58 18.26
C GLU A 238 2.38 -16.15 18.68
N GLY A 239 1.45 -15.19 18.60
CA GLY A 239 1.71 -13.77 18.81
C GLY A 239 2.28 -13.04 17.59
N LYS A 240 2.38 -13.71 16.43
CA LYS A 240 2.90 -13.10 15.21
C LYS A 240 1.83 -12.26 14.50
N PRO A 241 2.24 -11.23 13.73
CA PRO A 241 1.29 -10.39 13.01
C PRO A 241 0.45 -11.18 12.00
N LEU A 242 -0.85 -10.86 11.91
CA LEU A 242 -1.69 -11.37 10.82
C LEU A 242 -1.26 -10.75 9.49
N LEU A 243 -1.17 -11.58 8.44
CA LEU A 243 -0.73 -11.10 7.13
C LEU A 243 -1.87 -10.36 6.41
N PRO A 244 -1.61 -9.20 5.76
CA PRO A 244 -2.65 -8.41 5.11
C PRO A 244 -3.46 -9.18 4.06
N ASN A 245 -2.80 -10.03 3.26
CA ASN A 245 -3.48 -10.81 2.23
C ASN A 245 -4.35 -11.91 2.84
N THR A 246 -3.87 -12.59 3.90
CA THR A 246 -4.67 -13.57 4.64
C THR A 246 -5.95 -12.96 5.18
N VAL A 247 -5.86 -11.77 5.78
CA VAL A 247 -7.01 -11.02 6.29
C VAL A 247 -7.96 -10.60 5.16
N THR A 248 -7.42 -10.21 4.00
CA THR A 248 -8.23 -9.91 2.80
C THR A 248 -8.99 -11.13 2.31
N HIS A 249 -8.33 -12.28 2.24
CA HIS A 249 -8.97 -13.53 1.81
C HIS A 249 -10.02 -14.00 2.81
N ALA A 250 -9.75 -13.87 4.11
CA ALA A 250 -10.72 -14.15 5.16
C ALA A 250 -11.95 -13.26 5.03
N TRP A 251 -11.76 -11.94 4.85
CA TRP A 251 -12.84 -10.99 4.59
C TRP A 251 -13.70 -11.41 3.40
N ILE A 252 -13.09 -11.59 2.23
CA ILE A 252 -13.80 -11.97 0.99
C ILE A 252 -14.57 -13.28 1.18
N LYS A 253 -13.95 -14.28 1.83
CA LYS A 253 -14.58 -15.57 2.08
C LYS A 253 -15.80 -15.42 2.99
N LEU A 254 -15.67 -14.68 4.09
CA LEU A 254 -16.73 -14.51 5.07
C LEU A 254 -17.89 -13.69 4.50
N VAL A 255 -17.62 -12.63 3.75
CA VAL A 255 -18.64 -11.85 3.03
C VAL A 255 -19.46 -12.74 2.10
N ARG A 256 -18.78 -13.57 1.31
CA ARG A 256 -19.44 -14.52 0.40
C ARG A 256 -20.29 -15.54 1.16
N CYS A 257 -19.79 -16.07 2.28
CA CYS A 257 -20.54 -17.02 3.12
C CYS A 257 -21.77 -16.37 3.77
N SER A 258 -21.74 -15.07 4.07
CA SER A 258 -22.88 -14.32 4.59
C SER A 258 -23.92 -13.94 3.52
N GLY A 259 -23.68 -14.25 2.24
CA GLY A 259 -24.57 -13.85 1.13
C GLY A 259 -24.56 -12.36 0.81
N LEU A 260 -23.63 -11.59 1.40
CA LEU A 260 -23.54 -10.15 1.24
C LEU A 260 -22.76 -9.76 -0.03
N LYS A 261 -23.04 -8.56 -0.53
CA LYS A 261 -22.29 -7.99 -1.65
C LYS A 261 -20.85 -7.68 -1.22
N PRO A 262 -19.83 -8.04 -2.02
CA PRO A 262 -18.44 -7.69 -1.72
C PRO A 262 -18.21 -6.18 -1.69
N ILE A 263 -17.69 -5.68 -0.57
CA ILE A 263 -17.17 -4.32 -0.44
C ILE A 263 -15.66 -4.33 -0.18
N ARG A 264 -14.99 -3.20 -0.47
CA ARG A 264 -13.54 -3.06 -0.47
C ARG A 264 -12.98 -2.40 0.79
#